data_AF-A0A1B1TLR9-F1
#
_entry.id   AF-A0A1B1TLR9-F1
#
_cell.length_a   1.000
_cell.length_b   1.000
_cell.length_c   1.000
_cell.angle_alpha   90.00
_cell.angle_beta   90.00
_cell.angle_gamma   90.00
#
_symmetry.space_group_name_H-M   'P 1'
#
loop_
_entity.id
_entity.type
_entity.pdbx_description
1 polymer ?
#
loop_
_entity_poly.entity_id
_entity_poly.type
_entity_poly.pdbx_seq_one_letter_code
_entity_poly.pdbx_strand_id
1 'polypeptide(L)' 'MTIIKIPKTYLLQEDQENLTFNLPEEFINQVLTPAKYEVLKRTKGILKEQRQELLKYSQTVRQEWD' A
#
# COMPACT_ATOMS: atom_id res chain seq x y z
N MET A 1 5.94 2.13 -18.63
CA MET A 1 4.51 2.50 -18.77
C MET A 1 3.67 1.31 -18.35
N THR A 2 2.64 1.51 -17.53
CA THR A 2 1.74 0.43 -17.10
C THR A 2 0.47 0.52 -17.94
N ILE A 3 0.15 -0.55 -18.67
CA ILE A 3 -1.05 -0.63 -19.49
C ILE A 3 -2.12 -1.36 -18.69
N ILE A 4 -3.27 -0.71 -18.50
CA ILE A 4 -4.40 -1.26 -17.74
C ILE A 4 -5.57 -1.42 -18.69
N LYS A 5 -6.21 -2.60 -18.68
CA LYS A 5 -7.41 -2.87 -19.48
C LYS A 5 -8.63 -2.78 -18.58
N ILE A 6 -9.52 -1.84 -18.87
CA ILE A 6 -10.78 -1.64 -18.14
C ILE A 6 -11.94 -2.01 -19.07
N PRO A 7 -12.85 -2.91 -18.68
CA PRO A 7 -14.03 -3.24 -19.47
C PRO A 7 -14.91 -2.00 -19.72
N LYS A 8 -15.41 -1.84 -20.95
CA LYS A 8 -16.30 -0.72 -21.33
C LYS A 8 -17.60 -0.68 -20.55
N THR A 9 -18.01 -1.79 -19.93
CA THR A 9 -19.21 -1.85 -19.07
C THR A 9 -19.15 -0.91 -17.88
N TYR A 10 -17.96 -0.49 -17.47
CA TYR A 10 -17.77 0.46 -16.38
C TYR A 10 -17.62 1.91 -16.86
N LEU A 11 -17.62 2.17 -18.16
CA LEU A 11 -17.49 3.53 -18.72
C LEU A 11 -18.83 4.27 -18.56
N LEU A 12 -18.81 5.36 -17.81
CA LEU A 12 -19.96 6.25 -17.66
C LEU A 12 -19.97 7.35 -18.72
N GLN A 13 -18.81 7.94 -18.98
CA GLN A 13 -18.69 9.10 -19.84
C GLN A 13 -17.31 9.12 -20.49
N GLU A 14 -17.27 9.52 -21.75
CA GLU A 14 -16.06 9.73 -22.53
C GLU A 14 -16.18 11.11 -23.20
N ASP A 15 -15.15 11.93 -23.02
CA ASP A 15 -14.99 13.21 -23.70
C ASP A 15 -13.58 13.30 -24.32
N GLN A 16 -13.23 14.46 -24.90
CA GLN A 16 -11.99 14.60 -25.66
C GLN A 16 -10.73 14.40 -24.80
N GLU A 17 -10.81 14.62 -23.49
CA GLU A 17 -9.67 14.57 -22.60
C GLU A 17 -9.82 13.53 -21.48
N ASN A 18 -11.04 13.07 -21.20
CA ASN A 18 -11.31 12.25 -20.02
C ASN A 18 -12.19 11.02 -20.33
N LEU A 19 -11.91 9.98 -19.56
CA LEU A 19 -12.73 8.78 -19.45
C LEU A 19 -13.17 8.63 -18.00
N THR A 20 -14.47 8.69 -17.74
CA THR A 20 -15.07 8.53 -16.41
C THR A 20 -15.60 7.11 -16.27
N PHE A 21 -15.08 6.37 -15.29
CA PHE A 21 -15.50 5.00 -15.02
C PHE A 21 -16.16 4.87 -13.65
N ASN A 22 -17.23 4.06 -13.55
CA ASN A 22 -17.79 3.61 -12.29
C ASN A 22 -17.26 2.22 -11.94
N LEU A 23 -16.15 2.17 -11.22
CA LEU A 23 -15.48 0.91 -10.87
C LEU A 23 -15.88 0.47 -9.46
N PRO A 24 -16.11 -0.83 -9.22
CA PRO A 24 -16.23 -1.37 -7.88
C PRO A 24 -14.95 -1.12 -7.06
N GLU A 25 -15.08 -0.84 -5.77
CA GLU A 25 -13.94 -0.59 -4.87
C GLU A 25 -12.91 -1.73 -4.88
N GLU A 26 -13.36 -2.97 -5.02
CA GLU A 26 -12.51 -4.15 -5.13
C GLU A 26 -11.54 -4.07 -6.33
N PHE A 27 -12.02 -3.54 -7.46
CA PHE A 27 -11.23 -3.39 -8.69
C PHE A 27 -10.17 -2.29 -8.53
N ILE A 28 -10.53 -1.18 -7.87
CA ILE A 28 -9.61 -0.10 -7.51
C ILE A 28 -8.50 -0.65 -6.60
N ASN A 29 -8.88 -1.44 -5.60
CA ASN A 29 -7.95 -2.03 -4.64
C ASN A 29 -7.01 -3.10 -5.25
N GLN A 30 -7.41 -3.77 -6.33
CA GLN A 30 -6.54 -4.74 -7.02
C GLN A 30 -5.64 -4.10 -8.08
N VAL A 31 -6.17 -3.15 -8.86
CA VAL A 31 -5.54 -2.68 -10.11
C VAL A 31 -4.81 -1.35 -9.95
N LEU A 32 -5.36 -0.42 -9.16
CA LEU A 32 -4.82 0.94 -8.97
C LEU A 32 -3.92 1.05 -7.74
N THR A 33 -3.79 -0.03 -6.97
CA THR A 33 -3.14 -0.05 -5.65
C THR A 33 -1.70 -0.58 -5.60
N PRO A 34 -0.86 -0.60 -6.67
CA PRO A 34 0.58 -0.83 -6.47
C PRO A 34 1.20 0.22 -5.52
N ALA A 35 0.72 1.47 -5.60
CA ALA A 35 1.24 2.59 -4.80
C ALA A 35 0.96 2.46 -3.30
N LYS A 36 -0.24 2.00 -2.88
CA LYS A 36 -0.48 1.77 -1.44
C LYS A 36 0.24 0.51 -0.95
N TYR A 37 0.47 -0.49 -1.80
CA TYR A 37 1.22 -1.69 -1.39
C TYR A 37 2.69 -1.36 -1.10
N GLU A 38 3.34 -0.52 -1.92
CA GLU A 38 4.69 0.01 -1.66
C GLU A 38 4.75 0.80 -0.34
N VAL A 39 3.77 1.68 -0.09
CA VAL A 39 3.68 2.46 1.16
C VAL A 39 3.48 1.55 2.37
N LEU A 40 2.58 0.56 2.28
CA LEU A 40 2.33 -0.43 3.32
C LEU A 40 3.53 -1.35 3.56
N LYS A 41 4.30 -1.68 2.52
CA LYS A 41 5.53 -2.48 2.62
C LYS A 41 6.64 -1.71 3.30
N ARG A 42 6.82 -0.41 2.97
CA ARG A 42 7.78 0.48 3.66
C ARG A 42 7.41 0.68 5.12
N THR A 43 6.14 0.98 5.44
CA THR A 43 5.71 1.15 6.84
C THR A 43 5.82 -0.13 7.65
N LYS A 44 5.50 -1.31 7.08
CA LYS A 44 5.75 -2.60 7.75
C LYS A 44 7.24 -2.86 8.00
N GLY A 45 8.12 -2.46 7.08
CA GLY A 45 9.58 -2.55 7.27
C GLY A 45 10.05 -1.69 8.44
N ILE A 46 9.65 -0.41 8.46
CA ILE A 46 10.00 0.55 9.52
C ILE A 46 9.52 0.07 10.90
N LEU A 47 8.28 -0.43 10.99
CA LEU A 47 7.73 -0.96 12.23
C LEU A 47 8.47 -2.22 12.73
N LYS A 48 9.01 -3.03 11.82
CA LYS A 48 9.78 -4.22 12.16
C LYS A 48 11.15 -3.85 12.75
N GLU A 49 11.81 -2.85 12.18
CA GLU A 49 13.09 -2.32 12.68
C GLU A 49 12.92 -1.68 14.06
N GLN A 50 11.92 -0.81 14.24
CA GLN A 50 11.61 -0.20 15.53
C GLN A 50 11.30 -1.24 16.62
N ARG A 51 10.59 -2.31 16.27
CA ARG A 51 10.34 -3.42 17.20
C ARG A 51 11.63 -4.13 17.62
N GLN A 52 12.58 -4.32 16.69
CA GLN A 52 13.86 -4.94 17.00
C GLN A 52 14.73 -4.05 17.89
N GLU A 53 14.73 -2.74 17.66
CA GLU A 53 15.43 -1.78 18.53
C GLU A 53 14.87 -1.76 19.94
N LEU A 54 13.54 -1.74 20.10
CA LEU A 54 12.89 -1.80 21.41
C LEU A 54 13.18 -3.11 22.15
N LEU A 55 13.20 -4.24 21.45
CA LEU A 55 13.58 -5.54 22.01
C LEU A 55 15.04 -5.55 22.46
N LYS A 56 15.95 -5.00 21.65
CA LYS A 56 17.37 -4.89 21.98
C LYS A 56 17.58 -4.00 23.20
N TYR A 57 16.92 -2.84 23.24
CA TYR A 57 16.97 -1.93 24.38
C TYR A 57 16.46 -2.61 25.66
N SER A 58 15.32 -3.31 25.59
CA SER A 58 14.78 -4.06 26.72
C SER A 58 15.72 -5.16 27.21
N GLN A 59 16.41 -5.86 26.30
CA GLN A 59 17.41 -6.88 26.66
C GLN A 59 18.63 -6.26 27.34
N THR A 60 19.12 -5.12 26.84
CA THR A 60 20.23 -4.38 27.44
C THR A 60 19.88 -3.91 28.86
N VAL A 61 18.72 -3.26 29.03
CA VAL A 61 18.26 -2.83 30.36
C VAL A 61 18.13 -4.01 31.33
N ARG A 62 17.70 -5.17 30.84
CA ARG A 62 17.62 -6.38 31.67
C ARG A 62 19.00 -6.88 32.12
N GLN A 63 19.99 -6.86 31.22
CA GLN A 63 21.37 -7.25 31.53
C GLN A 63 22.08 -6.26 32.47
N GLU A 64 21.66 -4.99 32.50
CA GLU A 64 22.18 -4.00 33.45
C GLU A 64 21.58 -4.14 34.86
N TRP A 65 20.45 -4.83 34.98
CA TRP A 65 19.74 -5.06 36.24
C TRP A 65 20.07 -6.40 36.91
N ASP A 66 20.53 -7.40 36.14
CA ASP A 66 21.08 -8.67 36.64
C ASP A 66 22.56 -8.50 37.06
#